data_AF-A0A0G1RTK3-F1
#
_entry.id   AF-A0A0G1RTK3-F1
#
_cell.length_a   1.000
_cell.length_b   1.000
_cell.length_c   1.000
_cell.angle_alpha   90.00
_cell.angle_beta   90.00
_cell.angle_gamma   90.00
#
_symmetry.space_group_name_H-M   'P 1'
#
loop_
_entity.id
_entity.type
_entity.pdbx_description
1 polymer ?
#
loop_
_entity_poly.entity_id
_entity_poly.type
_entity_poly.pdbx_seq_one_letter_code
_entity_poly.pdbx_strand_id
1 'polypeptide(L)'
;MKNKFGLTKVWKKWLTVVFVVAVYHLLRDIFQEFFKLSFWFTDFLHFVPDKNALPRKLQWLLLDGYSQWLTFPVEIFLIWAVPKAWKKEYFATIDALVLTTVMVTETWWLLTVINYS
;
A
#
# COMPACT_ATOMS: atom_id res chain seq x y z
N MET A 1 -27.11 -12.48 -18.75
CA MET A 1 -25.95 -11.93 -18.01
C MET A 1 -26.41 -11.34 -16.67
N LYS A 2 -26.52 -12.13 -15.59
CA LYS A 2 -27.08 -11.68 -14.30
C LYS A 2 -26.05 -11.55 -13.15
N ASN A 3 -24.74 -11.61 -13.44
CA ASN A 3 -23.68 -11.50 -12.41
C ASN A 3 -22.85 -10.20 -12.43
N LYS A 4 -23.22 -9.18 -13.23
CA LYS A 4 -22.45 -7.92 -13.30
C LYS A 4 -22.53 -7.08 -12.01
N PHE A 5 -23.55 -7.25 -11.17
CA PHE A 5 -23.71 -6.44 -9.95
C PHE A 5 -22.93 -6.96 -8.74
N GLY A 6 -22.61 -8.25 -8.67
CA GLY A 6 -21.93 -8.85 -7.52
C GLY A 6 -20.46 -8.44 -7.45
N LEU A 7 -19.74 -8.63 -8.55
CA LEU A 7 -18.29 -8.34 -8.62
C LEU A 7 -17.99 -6.87 -8.40
N THR A 8 -18.76 -5.95 -9.00
CA THR A 8 -18.58 -4.50 -8.81
C THR A 8 -18.83 -4.09 -7.35
N LYS A 9 -19.80 -4.70 -6.66
CA LYS A 9 -20.04 -4.43 -5.23
C LYS A 9 -18.89 -4.92 -4.35
N VAL A 10 -18.38 -6.13 -4.61
CA VAL A 10 -17.22 -6.69 -3.89
C VAL A 10 -16.00 -5.81 -4.12
N TRP A 11 -15.74 -5.44 -5.38
CA TRP A 11 -14.65 -4.54 -5.74
C TRP A 11 -14.73 -3.20 -5.02
N LYS A 12 -15.91 -2.55 -4.98
CA LYS A 12 -16.10 -1.29 -4.25
C LYS A 12 -15.86 -1.40 -2.74
N LYS A 13 -16.26 -2.53 -2.12
CA LYS A 13 -15.93 -2.79 -0.72
C LYS A 13 -14.42 -2.94 -0.51
N TRP A 14 -13.75 -3.64 -1.43
CA TRP A 14 -12.30 -3.80 -1.37
C TRP A 14 -11.57 -2.46 -1.58
N LEU A 15 -12.04 -1.62 -2.50
CA LEU A 15 -11.56 -0.24 -2.65
C LEU A 15 -11.67 0.58 -1.35
N THR A 16 -12.72 0.37 -0.54
CA THR A 16 -12.81 1.02 0.78
C THR A 16 -11.65 0.62 1.68
N VAL A 17 -11.32 -0.68 1.74
CA VAL A 17 -10.18 -1.18 2.52
C VAL A 17 -8.88 -0.57 2.02
N VAL A 18 -8.63 -0.61 0.70
CA VAL A 18 -7.43 -0.01 0.09
C VAL A 18 -7.30 1.48 0.42
N PHE A 19 -8.41 2.23 0.36
CA PHE A 19 -8.39 3.66 0.68
C PHE A 19 -8.04 3.92 2.15
N VAL A 20 -8.68 3.20 3.07
CA VAL A 20 -8.42 3.34 4.52
C VAL A 20 -6.95 3.01 4.83
N VAL A 21 -6.43 1.93 4.25
CA VAL A 21 -5.04 1.51 4.41
C VAL A 21 -4.08 2.56 3.83
N ALA A 22 -4.31 3.05 2.62
CA ALA A 22 -3.47 4.08 2.01
C ALA A 22 -3.43 5.39 2.83
N VAL A 23 -4.60 5.84 3.34
CA VAL A 23 -4.68 7.01 4.23
C VAL A 23 -3.93 6.75 5.54
N TYR A 24 -4.14 5.56 6.13
CA TYR A 24 -3.45 5.17 7.36
C TYR A 24 -1.93 5.19 7.18
N HIS A 25 -1.40 4.55 6.14
CA HIS A 25 0.04 4.52 5.85
C HIS A 25 0.60 5.92 5.61
N LEU A 26 -0.08 6.75 4.80
CA LEU A 26 0.38 8.12 4.57
C LEU A 26 0.43 8.93 5.86
N LEU A 27 -0.61 8.85 6.70
CA LEU A 27 -0.63 9.56 7.99
C LEU A 27 0.46 9.04 8.93
N ARG A 28 0.62 7.72 9.02
CA ARG A 28 1.66 7.08 9.81
C ARG A 28 3.05 7.57 9.40
N ASP A 29 3.34 7.55 8.10
CA ASP A 29 4.64 7.96 7.56
C ASP A 29 4.87 9.46 7.80
N ILE A 30 3.83 10.30 7.68
CA ILE A 30 3.90 11.71 8.07
C ILE A 30 4.29 11.86 9.56
N PHE A 31 3.61 11.13 10.45
CA PHE A 31 3.89 11.21 11.89
C PHE A 31 5.26 10.64 12.28
N GLN A 32 5.72 9.55 11.66
CA GLN A 32 7.00 8.93 11.96
C GLN A 32 8.18 9.68 11.33
N GLU A 33 8.09 10.06 10.06
CA GLU A 33 9.23 10.62 9.33
C GLU A 33 9.39 12.13 9.56
N PHE A 34 8.28 12.89 9.54
CA PHE A 34 8.35 14.34 9.68
C PHE A 34 8.28 14.78 11.14
N PHE A 35 7.39 14.17 11.93
CA PHE A 35 7.18 14.56 13.32
C PHE A 35 7.96 13.72 14.33
N LYS A 36 8.59 12.61 13.90
CA LYS A 36 9.36 11.69 14.75
C LYS A 36 8.57 11.19 15.97
N LEU A 37 7.25 11.01 15.80
CA LEU A 37 6.36 10.55 16.87
C LEU A 37 6.24 9.02 16.85
N SER A 38 6.58 8.38 17.97
CA SER A 38 6.34 6.94 18.22
C SER A 38 5.27 6.80 19.30
N PHE A 39 4.12 6.25 18.90
CA PHE A 39 2.98 5.93 19.75
C PHE A 39 2.16 4.82 19.09
N TRP A 40 1.16 4.31 19.80
CA TRP A 40 0.38 3.13 19.38
C TRP A 40 -0.11 3.15 17.92
N PHE A 41 -0.47 4.32 17.37
CA PHE A 41 -0.92 4.46 15.98
C PHE A 41 0.23 4.32 14.98
N THR A 42 1.39 4.92 15.29
CA THR A 42 2.56 4.88 14.42
C THR A 42 3.28 3.54 14.48
N ASP A 43 3.20 2.85 15.62
CA ASP A 43 3.81 1.55 15.83
C ASP A 43 2.90 0.38 15.38
N PHE A 44 1.60 0.63 15.18
CA PHE A 44 0.65 -0.37 14.65
C PHE A 44 1.05 -0.78 13.22
N LEU A 45 1.04 -2.08 12.91
CA LEU A 45 1.45 -2.63 11.61
C LEU A 45 2.84 -2.16 11.11
N HIS A 46 3.69 -1.64 12.00
CA HIS A 46 5.04 -1.23 11.67
C HIS A 46 5.97 -2.45 11.78
N PHE A 47 6.48 -2.90 10.63
CA PHE A 47 7.47 -3.97 10.57
C PHE A 47 8.84 -3.36 10.32
N VAL A 48 9.78 -3.56 11.25
CA VAL A 48 11.18 -3.17 11.09
C VAL A 48 12.01 -4.43 10.80
N PRO A 49 12.36 -4.69 9.53
CA PRO A 49 13.21 -5.82 9.16
C PRO A 49 14.64 -5.66 9.69
N ASP A 50 15.29 -6.78 10.06
CA ASP A 50 16.72 -6.78 10.41
C ASP A 50 17.57 -6.45 9.18
N LYS A 51 18.15 -5.26 9.18
CA LYS A 51 18.96 -4.71 8.10
C LYS A 51 20.23 -5.52 7.81
N ASN A 52 20.69 -6.34 8.75
CA ASN A 52 21.91 -7.14 8.60
C ASN A 52 21.65 -8.50 7.93
N ALA A 53 20.38 -8.88 7.71
CA ALA A 53 20.02 -10.17 7.15
C ALA A 53 20.27 -10.27 5.64
N LEU A 54 20.45 -9.15 4.92
CA LEU A 54 20.58 -9.15 3.45
C LEU A 54 21.89 -8.54 2.91
N PRO A 55 22.31 -8.98 1.71
CA PRO A 55 23.32 -8.28 0.91
C PRO A 55 22.93 -6.81 0.67
N ARG A 56 23.92 -5.90 0.76
CA ARG A 56 23.74 -4.43 0.66
C ARG A 56 22.90 -3.94 -0.53
N LYS A 57 22.95 -4.63 -1.68
CA LYS A 57 22.12 -4.29 -2.86
C LYS A 57 20.64 -4.54 -2.62
N LEU A 58 20.29 -5.65 -1.96
CA LEU A 58 18.91 -5.99 -1.61
C LEU A 58 18.41 -5.14 -0.45
N GLN A 59 19.28 -4.80 0.50
CA GLN A 59 18.97 -3.85 1.58
C GLN A 59 18.53 -2.48 1.04
N TRP A 60 19.25 -1.93 0.05
CA TRP A 60 18.89 -0.64 -0.55
C TRP A 60 17.57 -0.71 -1.33
N LEU A 61 17.31 -1.82 -2.02
CA LEU A 61 16.10 -2.02 -2.82
C LEU A 61 14.86 -2.29 -1.95
N LEU A 62 15.01 -2.98 -0.82
CA LEU A 62 13.90 -3.48 -0.01
C LEU A 62 13.67 -2.69 1.29
N LEU A 63 14.70 -2.10 1.90
CA LEU A 63 14.60 -1.54 3.26
C LEU A 63 14.95 -0.06 3.39
N ASP A 64 15.99 0.40 2.70
CA ASP A 64 16.53 1.73 2.92
C ASP A 64 16.02 2.72 1.86
N GLY A 65 16.57 2.66 0.64
CA GLY A 65 16.52 3.78 -0.28
C GLY A 65 15.40 3.74 -1.32
N TYR A 66 14.92 2.56 -1.69
CA TYR A 66 13.96 2.45 -2.79
C TYR A 66 12.53 2.25 -2.32
N SER A 67 12.30 1.36 -1.35
CA SER A 67 10.96 1.04 -0.85
C SER A 67 10.32 2.22 -0.11
N GLN A 68 11.03 2.88 0.81
CA GLN A 68 10.52 4.03 1.57
C GLN A 68 10.16 5.23 0.68
N TRP A 69 10.92 5.45 -0.39
CA TRP A 69 10.68 6.56 -1.33
C TRP A 69 9.58 6.26 -2.36
N LEU A 70 9.26 4.98 -2.58
CA LEU A 70 8.21 4.56 -3.51
C LEU A 70 6.86 4.35 -2.85
N THR A 71 6.83 3.97 -1.57
CA THR A 71 5.58 3.86 -0.81
C THR A 71 4.87 5.21 -0.86
N PHE A 72 5.54 6.30 -0.47
CA PHE A 72 4.89 7.61 -0.35
C PHE A 72 4.15 8.09 -1.63
N PRO A 73 4.76 8.07 -2.84
CA PRO A 73 4.05 8.32 -4.10
C PRO A 73 2.92 7.33 -4.40
N VAL A 74 3.08 6.05 -4.02
CA VAL A 74 2.05 5.02 -4.18
C VAL A 74 0.84 5.30 -3.28
N GLU A 75 1.03 5.66 -2.00
CA GLU A 75 -0.11 6.01 -1.15
C GLU A 75 -0.85 7.25 -1.67
N ILE A 76 -0.13 8.29 -2.10
CA ILE A 76 -0.74 9.47 -2.74
C ILE A 76 -1.53 9.06 -3.99
N PHE A 77 -0.96 8.21 -4.84
CA PHE A 77 -1.63 7.69 -6.02
C PHE A 77 -2.92 6.95 -5.65
N LEU A 78 -2.89 6.05 -4.67
CA LEU A 78 -4.05 5.29 -4.22
C LEU A 78 -5.14 6.19 -3.64
N ILE A 79 -4.78 7.16 -2.80
CA ILE A 79 -5.70 8.15 -2.22
C ILE A 79 -6.41 8.96 -3.31
N TRP A 80 -5.71 9.28 -4.40
CA TRP A 80 -6.30 9.99 -5.54
C TRP A 80 -7.09 9.08 -6.49
N ALA A 81 -6.60 7.88 -6.76
CA ALA A 81 -7.15 6.97 -7.77
C ALA A 81 -8.39 6.24 -7.28
N VAL A 82 -8.42 5.81 -6.02
CA VAL A 82 -9.52 5.02 -5.45
C VAL A 82 -10.86 5.78 -5.47
N PRO A 83 -10.96 7.06 -5.04
CA PRO A 83 -12.22 7.81 -5.15
C PRO A 83 -12.72 7.96 -6.59
N LYS A 84 -11.81 8.00 -7.56
CA LYS A 84 -12.16 8.08 -8.99
C LYS A 84 -12.66 6.73 -9.52
N ALA A 85 -12.04 5.63 -9.10
CA ALA A 85 -12.49 4.27 -9.39
C ALA A 85 -13.89 4.00 -8.82
N TRP A 86 -14.14 4.42 -7.58
CA TRP A 86 -15.43 4.22 -6.89
C TRP A 86 -16.63 4.85 -7.63
N LYS A 87 -16.43 6.01 -8.27
CA LYS A 87 -17.47 6.73 -9.03
C LYS A 87 -17.89 6.00 -10.31
N LYS A 88 -17.13 5.01 -10.78
CA LYS A 88 -17.48 4.26 -12.00
C LYS A 88 -18.46 3.13 -11.68
N GLU A 89 -19.34 2.84 -12.63
CA GLU A 89 -20.31 1.73 -12.54
C GLU A 89 -19.75 0.40 -13.07
N TYR A 90 -18.65 0.46 -13.80
CA TYR A 90 -17.95 -0.66 -14.41
C TYR A 90 -16.46 -0.59 -14.06
N PHE A 91 -15.77 -1.73 -14.21
CA PHE A 91 -14.32 -1.81 -14.03
C PHE A 91 -13.61 -1.10 -15.19
N ALA A 92 -12.97 0.03 -14.90
CA ALA A 92 -12.27 0.87 -15.85
C ALA A 92 -10.74 0.71 -15.72
N THR A 93 -9.98 1.36 -16.60
CA THR A 93 -8.51 1.34 -16.57
C THR A 93 -7.95 1.76 -15.21
N ILE A 94 -8.60 2.73 -14.53
CA ILE A 94 -8.16 3.18 -13.21
C ILE A 94 -8.28 2.08 -12.15
N ASP A 95 -9.29 1.20 -12.26
CA ASP A 95 -9.44 0.05 -11.37
C ASP A 95 -8.31 -0.96 -11.61
N ALA A 96 -7.92 -1.18 -12.87
CA ALA A 96 -6.78 -2.03 -13.22
C ALA A 96 -5.45 -1.46 -12.67
N LEU A 97 -5.28 -0.14 -12.73
CA LEU A 97 -4.11 0.53 -12.16
C LEU A 97 -4.06 0.38 -10.64
N VAL A 98 -5.17 0.65 -9.94
CA VAL A 98 -5.27 0.45 -8.48
C VAL A 98 -4.97 -1.01 -8.11
N LEU A 99 -5.59 -1.97 -8.81
CA LEU A 99 -5.34 -3.39 -8.57
C LEU A 99 -3.87 -3.76 -8.75
N THR A 100 -3.27 -3.32 -9.86
CA THR A 100 -1.86 -3.60 -10.17
C THR A 100 -0.94 -3.00 -9.11
N THR A 101 -1.17 -1.75 -8.74
CA THR A 101 -0.40 -1.07 -7.69
C THR A 101 -0.46 -1.86 -6.38
N VAL A 102 -1.66 -2.24 -5.92
CA VAL A 102 -1.81 -3.00 -4.68
C VAL A 102 -1.15 -4.37 -4.78
N MET A 103 -1.32 -5.10 -5.89
CA MET A 103 -0.67 -6.41 -6.05
C MET A 103 0.85 -6.31 -6.02
N VAL A 104 1.42 -5.27 -6.65
CA VAL A 104 2.87 -5.04 -6.64
C VAL A 104 3.36 -4.69 -5.22
N THR A 105 2.69 -3.77 -4.52
CA THR A 105 3.10 -3.39 -3.15
C THR A 105 2.99 -4.55 -2.18
N GLU A 106 1.91 -5.32 -2.22
CA GLU A 106 1.71 -6.50 -1.36
C GLU A 106 2.75 -7.59 -1.66
N THR A 107 3.06 -7.82 -2.94
CA THR A 107 4.12 -8.77 -3.32
C THR A 107 5.47 -8.31 -2.75
N TRP A 108 5.78 -7.03 -2.86
CA TRP A 108 7.01 -6.48 -2.32
C TRP A 108 7.09 -6.59 -0.80
N TRP A 109 5.98 -6.32 -0.12
CA TRP A 109 5.87 -6.44 1.33
C TRP A 109 6.02 -7.90 1.78
N LEU A 110 5.34 -8.85 1.13
CA LEU A 110 5.49 -10.28 1.43
C LEU A 110 6.91 -10.78 1.20
N LEU A 111 7.54 -10.38 0.10
CA LEU A 111 8.95 -10.70 -0.17
C LEU A 111 9.85 -10.09 0.90
N THR A 112 9.51 -8.92 1.44
CA THR A 112 10.22 -8.34 2.58
C THR A 112 10.00 -9.25 3.78
N VAL A 113 8.78 -9.41 4.29
CA VAL A 113 8.49 -10.22 5.50
C VAL A 113 9.12 -11.61 5.45
N ILE A 114 8.94 -12.37 4.37
CA ILE A 114 9.48 -13.75 4.24
C ILE A 114 11.00 -13.80 4.37
N ASN A 115 11.72 -12.78 3.88
CA ASN A 115 13.18 -12.74 3.94
C ASN A 115 13.70 -12.17 5.28
N TYR A 116 12.84 -11.67 6.17
CA TYR A 116 13.22 -10.99 7.41
C TYR A 116 12.53 -11.50 8.69
N SER A 117 11.65 -12.50 8.60
CA SER A 117 11.04 -13.21 9.73
C SER A 117 11.78 -14.50 10.04
#